data_AF-A0A4R6SFP6-F1
#
_entry.id   AF-A0A4R6SFP6-F1
#
_cell.length_a   1.000
_cell.length_b   1.000
_cell.length_c   1.000
_cell.angle_alpha   90.00
_cell.angle_beta   90.00
_cell.angle_gamma   90.00
#
_symmetry.space_group_name_H-M   'P 1'
#
loop_
_entity.id
_entity.type
_entity.pdbx_description
1 polymer ?
#
loop_
_entity_poly.entity_id
_entity_poly.type
_entity_poly.pdbx_seq_one_letter_code
_entity_poly.pdbx_strand_id
1 'polypeptide(L)'
;MTDPTSILQSMLKQEFKAGLDGASLAPAKIVEGHEAAWGGPGNLYPIRPYTISPAALEAFTVRERIHVRIDGLGEDIVDLHGLSMYRRHQPRAGEGGELTWVNSTITAQFLALRVTGHSDVFGQVLVANTPGKPEGARVRPTPDREGKLMPIKDCVTNIFPQFEIEQLGTTVNTGDQVVSLESRVAMVPPVGDVSRTSRNYPLYDTEGRQVGVLLAADIEIGALLHHVPIDSIEISAELAAVLA
;
A
#
# COMPACT_ATOMS: atom_id res chain seq x y z
N MET A 1 14.55 -49.69 -12.20
CA MET A 1 14.96 -48.76 -13.27
C MET A 1 13.69 -48.16 -13.83
N THR A 2 13.33 -46.97 -13.35
CA THR A 2 12.11 -46.23 -13.74
C THR A 2 12.42 -45.37 -14.96
N ASP A 3 11.60 -45.55 -15.99
CA ASP A 3 11.75 -44.95 -17.31
C ASP A 3 11.54 -43.41 -17.25
N PRO A 4 12.57 -42.58 -17.57
CA PRO A 4 12.47 -41.11 -17.51
C PRO A 4 11.43 -40.54 -18.49
N THR A 5 11.00 -41.32 -19.48
CA THR A 5 10.07 -40.90 -20.54
C THR A 5 8.63 -40.77 -20.05
N SER A 6 8.28 -41.41 -18.93
CA SER A 6 6.92 -41.42 -18.38
C SER A 6 6.53 -40.12 -17.65
N ILE A 7 7.50 -39.40 -17.08
CA ILE A 7 7.23 -38.21 -16.24
C ILE A 7 7.07 -36.95 -17.10
N LEU A 8 7.88 -36.82 -18.15
CA LEU A 8 7.76 -35.73 -19.14
C LEU A 8 6.44 -35.83 -19.93
N GLN A 9 5.95 -37.03 -20.24
CA GLN A 9 4.63 -37.21 -20.87
C GLN A 9 3.46 -36.94 -19.93
N SER A 10 3.61 -37.13 -18.61
CA SER A 10 2.56 -36.75 -17.65
C SER A 10 2.48 -35.25 -17.43
N MET A 11 3.61 -34.52 -17.49
CA MET A 11 3.62 -33.06 -17.36
C MET A 11 3.09 -32.36 -18.63
N LEU A 12 3.38 -32.90 -19.82
CA LEU A 12 2.85 -32.37 -21.10
C LEU A 12 1.36 -32.68 -21.34
N LYS A 13 0.75 -33.60 -20.60
CA LYS A 13 -0.70 -33.86 -20.63
C LYS A 13 -1.50 -33.03 -19.63
N GLN A 14 -0.84 -32.29 -18.73
CA GLN A 14 -1.49 -31.50 -17.68
C GLN A 14 -1.60 -30.00 -17.99
N GLU A 15 -1.03 -29.52 -19.09
CA GLU A 15 -1.25 -28.17 -19.58
C GLU A 15 -1.83 -28.21 -21.00
N PHE A 16 -2.78 -27.30 -21.28
CA PHE A 16 -3.71 -27.27 -22.42
C PHE A 16 -4.99 -28.11 -22.31
N LYS A 17 -5.79 -27.82 -21.28
CA LYS A 17 -7.22 -27.56 -21.54
C LYS A 17 -7.48 -26.06 -21.48
N ALA A 18 -7.39 -25.44 -22.64
CA ALA A 18 -8.07 -24.18 -22.91
C ALA A 18 -9.57 -24.38 -22.69
N GLY A 19 -10.13 -23.58 -21.79
CA GLY A 19 -11.52 -23.64 -21.37
C GLY A 19 -11.74 -22.60 -20.29
N LEU A 20 -11.50 -21.33 -20.62
CA LEU A 20 -12.02 -20.21 -19.85
C LEU A 20 -13.55 -20.21 -20.05
N ASP A 21 -14.25 -21.02 -19.27
CA ASP A 21 -15.69 -20.88 -19.10
C ASP A 21 -15.91 -19.63 -18.24
N GLY A 22 -16.29 -18.53 -18.89
CA GLY A 22 -16.68 -17.25 -18.28
C GLY A 22 -17.96 -17.32 -17.44
N ALA A 23 -18.33 -18.49 -16.93
CA ALA A 23 -19.54 -18.76 -16.16
C ALA A 23 -19.28 -19.20 -14.71
N SER A 24 -18.02 -19.21 -14.23
CA SER A 24 -17.70 -19.54 -12.82
C SER A 24 -17.45 -18.33 -11.91
N LEU A 25 -17.64 -17.11 -12.41
CA LEU A 25 -17.71 -15.89 -11.58
C LEU A 25 -19.08 -15.80 -10.89
N ALA A 26 -19.41 -16.78 -10.05
CA ALA A 26 -20.43 -16.55 -9.04
C ALA A 26 -19.95 -15.40 -8.14
N PRO A 27 -20.79 -14.41 -7.80
CA PRO A 27 -20.38 -13.37 -6.87
C PRO A 27 -19.97 -14.05 -5.57
N ALA A 28 -18.70 -13.93 -5.21
CA ALA A 28 -18.19 -14.46 -3.95
C ALA A 28 -19.12 -13.95 -2.85
N LYS A 29 -19.81 -14.89 -2.20
CA LYS A 29 -20.80 -14.60 -1.17
C LYS A 29 -20.09 -13.75 -0.12
N ILE A 30 -20.54 -12.51 0.08
CA ILE A 30 -20.00 -11.60 1.09
C ILE A 30 -20.13 -12.34 2.43
N VAL A 31 -19.01 -12.67 3.04
CA VAL A 31 -18.97 -13.29 4.37
C VAL A 31 -18.75 -12.16 5.37
N GLU A 32 -19.76 -11.89 6.19
CA GLU A 32 -19.55 -11.16 7.44
C GLU A 32 -18.52 -11.93 8.28
N GLY A 33 -17.45 -11.27 8.71
CA GLY A 33 -16.38 -11.90 9.45
C GLY A 33 -16.86 -12.43 10.80
N HIS A 34 -16.88 -13.76 10.97
CA HIS A 34 -17.10 -14.45 12.25
C HIS A 34 -15.90 -14.25 13.19
N GLU A 35 -16.08 -14.28 14.53
CA GLU A 35 -14.99 -14.13 15.51
C GLU A 35 -13.85 -15.16 15.33
N ALA A 36 -14.14 -16.29 14.70
CA ALA A 36 -13.19 -17.34 14.36
C ALA A 36 -12.26 -16.97 13.17
N ALA A 37 -12.55 -15.86 12.48
CA ALA A 37 -11.65 -15.24 11.51
C ALA A 37 -10.56 -14.38 12.20
N TRP A 38 -10.44 -14.41 13.53
CA TRP A 38 -9.55 -13.52 14.29
C TRP A 38 -8.23 -14.17 14.76
N GLY A 39 -7.85 -15.30 14.15
CA GLY A 39 -6.55 -15.94 14.39
C GLY A 39 -6.53 -16.82 15.65
N GLY A 40 -5.87 -17.97 15.53
CA GLY A 40 -5.53 -18.85 16.64
C GLY A 40 -4.24 -18.41 17.36
N PRO A 41 -3.68 -19.26 18.24
CA PRO A 41 -2.48 -18.91 19.01
C PRO A 41 -1.31 -18.51 18.09
N GLY A 42 -0.87 -17.24 18.13
CA GLY A 42 0.25 -16.76 17.31
C GLY A 42 0.26 -15.30 16.85
N ASN A 43 -0.69 -14.43 17.28
CA ASN A 43 -0.73 -12.98 16.95
C ASN A 43 -0.71 -12.62 15.44
N LEU A 44 -1.01 -13.56 14.55
CA LEU A 44 -1.23 -13.27 13.12
C LEU A 44 -2.73 -13.34 12.82
N TYR A 45 -3.34 -12.18 12.62
CA TYR A 45 -4.71 -12.03 12.14
C TYR A 45 -4.80 -12.53 10.68
N PRO A 46 -5.72 -13.45 10.33
CA PRO A 46 -5.85 -13.90 8.96
C PRO A 46 -6.51 -12.79 8.14
N ILE A 47 -5.72 -12.12 7.31
CA ILE A 47 -6.19 -11.12 6.35
C ILE A 47 -7.07 -11.84 5.32
N ARG A 48 -8.33 -11.41 5.20
CA ARG A 48 -9.30 -11.99 4.28
C ARG A 48 -9.86 -10.93 3.35
N PRO A 49 -9.93 -11.21 2.04
CA PRO A 49 -10.67 -10.37 1.11
C PRO A 49 -12.10 -10.11 1.56
N TYR A 50 -12.57 -8.90 1.28
CA TYR A 50 -13.95 -8.45 1.47
C TYR A 50 -14.43 -8.52 2.93
N THR A 51 -13.48 -8.47 3.89
CA THR A 51 -13.76 -8.52 5.33
C THR A 51 -13.37 -7.21 5.99
N ILE A 52 -14.22 -6.72 6.89
CA ILE A 52 -13.91 -5.57 7.74
C ILE A 52 -13.12 -6.06 8.96
N SER A 53 -12.00 -5.40 9.24
CA SER A 53 -11.17 -5.63 10.41
C SER A 53 -11.26 -4.42 11.38
N PRO A 54 -11.21 -4.64 12.71
CA PRO A 54 -11.25 -3.56 13.70
C PRO A 54 -9.96 -2.72 13.65
N ALA A 55 -9.97 -1.56 14.32
CA ALA A 55 -8.78 -0.73 14.46
C ALA A 55 -7.56 -1.53 14.97
N ALA A 56 -6.38 -1.27 14.40
CA ALA A 56 -5.17 -2.01 14.74
C ALA A 56 -3.90 -1.16 14.53
N LEU A 57 -2.87 -1.47 15.30
CA LEU A 57 -1.49 -1.10 15.02
C LEU A 57 -0.80 -2.26 14.31
N GLU A 58 -0.24 -2.00 13.13
CA GLU A 58 0.25 -3.02 12.23
C GLU A 58 1.65 -2.66 11.72
N ALA A 59 2.51 -3.67 11.56
CA ALA A 59 3.86 -3.51 11.00
C ALA A 59 4.04 -4.44 9.80
N PHE A 60 4.64 -3.92 8.73
CA PHE A 60 4.79 -4.63 7.46
C PHE A 60 6.22 -4.53 6.94
N THR A 61 6.66 -5.55 6.18
CA THR A 61 7.72 -5.34 5.20
C THR A 61 7.18 -4.47 4.07
N VAL A 62 7.98 -3.56 3.54
CA VAL A 62 7.60 -2.69 2.41
C VAL A 62 8.68 -2.77 1.34
N ARG A 63 8.24 -2.73 0.09
CA ARG A 63 9.11 -2.50 -1.08
C ARG A 63 8.65 -1.24 -1.78
N GLU A 64 9.60 -0.36 -2.08
CA GLU A 64 9.33 0.84 -2.88
C GLU A 64 10.19 0.83 -4.13
N ARG A 65 9.67 1.41 -5.20
CA ARG A 65 10.43 1.69 -6.40
C ARG A 65 10.19 3.15 -6.78
N ILE A 66 11.24 3.96 -6.70
CA ILE A 66 11.16 5.40 -6.97
C ILE A 66 11.94 5.73 -8.23
N HIS A 67 11.40 6.62 -9.05
CA HIS A 67 12.10 7.19 -10.20
C HIS A 67 12.37 8.65 -9.89
N VAL A 68 13.64 9.01 -9.75
CA VAL A 68 14.06 10.32 -9.25
C VAL A 68 15.08 10.93 -10.21
N ARG A 69 14.97 12.24 -10.40
CA ARG A 69 16.00 13.07 -11.03
C ARG A 69 16.49 14.12 -10.05
N ILE A 70 17.79 14.17 -9.83
CA ILE A 70 18.47 15.18 -9.01
C ILE A 70 19.36 16.03 -9.91
N ASP A 71 19.19 17.34 -9.82
CA ASP A 71 19.96 18.31 -10.60
C ASP A 71 21.44 18.22 -10.22
N GLY A 72 22.30 18.01 -11.21
CA GLY A 72 23.75 17.86 -11.00
C GLY A 72 24.23 16.44 -10.67
N LEU A 73 23.34 15.50 -10.33
CA LEU A 73 23.69 14.08 -10.15
C LEU A 73 23.22 13.20 -11.30
N GLY A 74 21.98 13.36 -11.75
CA GLY A 74 21.39 12.55 -12.81
C GLY A 74 19.99 12.04 -12.48
N GLU A 75 19.56 11.04 -13.23
CA GLU A 75 18.25 10.41 -13.13
C GLU A 75 18.44 8.91 -12.97
N ASP A 76 17.72 8.29 -12.03
CA ASP A 76 17.78 6.85 -11.81
C ASP A 76 16.49 6.31 -11.17
N ILE A 77 16.34 4.99 -11.22
CA ILE A 77 15.29 4.24 -10.56
C ILE A 77 15.89 3.43 -9.42
N VAL A 78 15.39 3.63 -8.21
CA VAL A 78 15.89 2.96 -7.00
C VAL A 78 14.86 1.99 -6.46
N ASP A 79 15.24 0.73 -6.33
CA ASP A 79 14.48 -0.28 -5.59
C ASP A 79 14.88 -0.24 -4.11
N LEU A 80 13.91 -0.05 -3.23
CA LEU A 80 14.10 0.11 -1.79
C LEU A 80 13.33 -0.97 -1.02
N HIS A 81 13.88 -1.38 0.11
CA HIS A 81 13.27 -2.37 0.99
C HIS A 81 13.38 -1.94 2.44
N GLY A 82 12.38 -2.29 3.23
CA GLY A 82 12.41 -2.04 4.67
C GLY A 82 11.09 -2.31 5.35
N LEU A 83 10.77 -1.47 6.33
CA LEU A 83 9.64 -1.67 7.22
C LEU A 83 8.77 -0.43 7.30
N SER A 84 7.49 -0.66 7.59
CA SER A 84 6.56 0.41 7.90
C SER A 84 5.58 0.01 9.00
N MET A 85 5.11 1.02 9.73
CA MET A 85 4.13 0.87 10.81
C MET A 85 2.94 1.77 10.53
N TYR A 86 1.74 1.18 10.58
CA TYR A 86 0.49 1.86 10.33
C TYR A 86 -0.44 1.72 11.51
N ARG A 87 -1.22 2.77 11.77
CA ARG A 87 -2.37 2.73 12.65
C ARG A 87 -3.62 2.78 11.81
N ARG A 88 -4.34 1.67 11.74
CA ARG A 88 -5.63 1.58 11.09
C ARG A 88 -6.74 2.01 12.04
N HIS A 89 -7.56 2.95 11.61
CA HIS A 89 -8.68 3.47 12.40
C HIS A 89 -9.91 2.57 12.28
N GLN A 90 -10.91 2.85 13.12
CA GLN A 90 -12.18 2.16 13.07
C GLN A 90 -12.89 2.44 11.72
N PRO A 91 -13.30 1.39 10.99
CA PRO A 91 -14.08 1.52 9.77
C PRO A 91 -15.40 2.27 10.03
N ARG A 92 -15.80 3.12 9.09
CA ARG A 92 -17.06 3.87 9.15
C ARG A 92 -17.93 3.50 7.96
N ALA A 93 -19.24 3.36 8.17
CA ALA A 93 -20.18 3.22 7.07
C ALA A 93 -20.32 4.54 6.31
N GLY A 94 -20.69 4.48 5.04
CA GLY A 94 -21.25 5.64 4.33
C GLY A 94 -22.51 6.17 5.04
N GLU A 95 -22.86 7.43 4.81
CA GLU A 95 -23.97 8.10 5.50
C GLU A 95 -25.26 7.27 5.49
N GLY A 96 -25.82 7.01 6.67
CA GLY A 96 -27.09 6.31 6.87
C GLY A 96 -27.09 4.82 6.50
N GLY A 97 -25.96 4.24 6.11
CA GLY A 97 -25.87 2.85 5.67
C GLY A 97 -25.32 1.88 6.73
N GLU A 98 -25.48 0.59 6.46
CA GLU A 98 -24.89 -0.48 7.25
C GLU A 98 -23.36 -0.53 7.03
N LEU A 99 -22.62 -0.90 8.08
CA LEU A 99 -21.18 -1.12 8.01
C LEU A 99 -20.89 -2.46 7.31
N THR A 100 -20.78 -2.42 5.99
CA THR A 100 -20.36 -3.56 5.16
C THR A 100 -19.06 -3.23 4.44
N TRP A 101 -18.30 -4.24 4.01
CA TRP A 101 -17.04 -4.01 3.29
C TRP A 101 -17.24 -3.01 2.15
N VAL A 102 -18.24 -3.23 1.31
CA VAL A 102 -18.56 -2.41 0.13
C VAL A 102 -18.90 -0.96 0.50
N ASN A 103 -19.64 -0.75 1.60
CA ASN A 103 -20.10 0.57 2.04
C ASN A 103 -19.14 1.25 3.04
N SER A 104 -18.07 0.58 3.47
CA SER A 104 -17.17 1.12 4.49
C SER A 104 -16.17 2.11 3.91
N THR A 105 -15.75 3.09 4.72
CA THR A 105 -14.51 3.84 4.54
C THR A 105 -13.56 3.44 5.65
N ILE A 106 -12.33 3.08 5.28
CA ILE A 106 -11.28 2.68 6.20
C ILE A 106 -10.12 3.65 6.00
N THR A 107 -9.60 4.21 7.09
CA THR A 107 -8.44 5.08 7.04
C THR A 107 -7.30 4.49 7.86
N ALA A 108 -6.07 4.82 7.50
CA ALA A 108 -4.89 4.49 8.25
C ALA A 108 -3.98 5.72 8.36
N GLN A 109 -3.30 5.87 9.49
CA GLN A 109 -2.21 6.82 9.70
C GLN A 109 -0.89 6.09 9.53
N PHE A 110 0.05 6.70 8.83
CA PHE A 110 1.40 6.17 8.69
C PHE A 110 2.25 6.73 9.82
N LEU A 111 2.77 5.84 10.67
CA LEU A 111 3.51 6.22 11.88
C LEU A 111 5.02 6.19 11.65
N ALA A 112 5.48 5.25 10.84
CA ALA A 112 6.89 5.12 10.48
C ALA A 112 7.02 4.38 9.14
N LEU A 113 8.01 4.79 8.37
CA LEU A 113 8.48 4.19 7.14
C LEU A 113 9.98 4.34 7.16
N ARG A 114 10.68 3.25 6.88
CA ARG A 114 12.13 3.28 6.69
C ARG A 114 12.48 2.23 5.67
N VAL A 115 12.80 2.66 4.45
CA VAL A 115 13.21 1.78 3.35
C VAL A 115 14.52 2.26 2.75
N THR A 116 15.41 1.32 2.45
CA THR A 116 16.75 1.61 1.96
C THR A 116 17.02 0.86 0.66
N GLY A 117 17.79 1.48 -0.22
CA GLY A 117 18.18 0.94 -1.53
C GLY A 117 19.50 1.55 -1.98
N HIS A 118 20.09 0.99 -3.01
CA HIS A 118 21.33 1.50 -3.61
C HIS A 118 21.09 1.86 -5.07
N SER A 119 21.75 2.91 -5.52
CA SER A 119 21.77 3.37 -6.91
C SER A 119 23.21 3.70 -7.30
N ASP A 120 23.59 3.34 -8.52
CA ASP A 120 24.92 3.67 -9.07
C ASP A 120 25.10 5.18 -9.25
N VAL A 121 24.00 5.94 -9.35
CA VAL A 121 23.99 7.41 -9.49
C VAL A 121 23.94 8.09 -8.13
N PHE A 122 23.12 7.59 -7.22
CA PHE A 122 22.80 8.27 -5.95
C PHE A 122 23.56 7.71 -4.74
N GLY A 123 24.22 6.57 -4.88
CA GLY A 123 24.78 5.81 -3.76
C GLY A 123 23.69 5.17 -2.91
N GLN A 124 23.91 5.07 -1.61
CA GLN A 124 22.89 4.68 -0.66
C GLN A 124 21.76 5.71 -0.62
N VAL A 125 20.52 5.23 -0.76
CA VAL A 125 19.30 6.01 -0.59
C VAL A 125 18.50 5.46 0.58
N LEU A 126 18.01 6.35 1.44
CA LEU A 126 17.04 6.04 2.49
C LEU A 126 15.79 6.89 2.26
N VAL A 127 14.62 6.26 2.33
CA VAL A 127 13.32 6.94 2.33
C VAL A 127 12.63 6.74 3.67
N ALA A 128 12.07 7.83 4.20
CA ALA A 128 11.30 7.87 5.44
C ALA A 128 10.13 8.86 5.34
N ASN A 129 9.21 8.79 6.30
CA ASN A 129 8.18 9.83 6.47
C ASN A 129 8.83 11.17 6.83
N THR A 130 8.20 12.28 6.43
CA THR A 130 8.65 13.60 6.87
C THR A 130 8.18 13.88 8.30
N PRO A 131 9.08 14.19 9.25
CA PRO A 131 8.70 14.47 10.63
C PRO A 131 7.63 15.56 10.75
N GLY A 132 6.58 15.29 11.53
CA GLY A 132 5.49 16.24 11.79
C GLY A 132 4.47 16.39 10.66
N LYS A 133 4.63 15.71 9.52
CA LYS A 133 3.63 15.68 8.46
C LYS A 133 2.60 14.58 8.72
N PRO A 134 1.29 14.86 8.57
CA PRO A 134 0.26 13.83 8.66
C PRO A 134 0.24 13.02 7.36
N GLU A 135 0.57 11.74 7.48
CA GLU A 135 0.60 10.79 6.37
C GLU A 135 -0.37 9.64 6.62
N GLY A 136 -0.94 9.08 5.57
CA GLY A 136 -1.93 8.02 5.73
C GLY A 136 -2.53 7.50 4.43
N ALA A 137 -3.50 6.61 4.59
CA ALA A 137 -4.26 6.06 3.48
C ALA A 137 -5.76 6.10 3.75
N ARG A 138 -6.55 6.16 2.68
CA ARG A 138 -8.01 6.05 2.70
C ARG A 138 -8.47 5.03 1.66
N VAL A 139 -9.19 4.01 2.14
CA VAL A 139 -9.88 3.01 1.33
C VAL A 139 -11.37 3.34 1.32
N ARG A 140 -11.88 3.87 0.20
CA ARG A 140 -13.26 4.39 0.08
C ARG A 140 -14.14 3.49 -0.80
N PRO A 141 -15.48 3.53 -0.65
CA PRO A 141 -16.37 2.86 -1.58
C PRO A 141 -16.16 3.36 -3.01
N THR A 142 -16.27 2.46 -3.97
CA THR A 142 -16.05 2.77 -5.39
C THR A 142 -17.31 2.43 -6.17
N PRO A 143 -18.02 3.41 -6.73
CA PRO A 143 -19.12 3.14 -7.65
C PRO A 143 -18.60 2.66 -9.00
N ASP A 144 -19.35 1.78 -9.64
CA ASP A 144 -19.20 1.50 -11.07
C ASP A 144 -19.79 2.65 -11.92
N ARG A 145 -19.83 2.46 -13.25
CA ARG A 145 -20.36 3.48 -14.18
C ARG A 145 -21.85 3.78 -13.99
N GLU A 146 -22.60 2.88 -13.35
CA GLU A 146 -24.03 2.99 -13.08
C GLU A 146 -24.31 3.49 -11.66
N GLY A 147 -23.27 3.77 -10.87
CA GLY A 147 -23.38 4.24 -9.49
C GLY A 147 -23.49 3.12 -8.45
N LYS A 148 -23.41 1.85 -8.86
CA LYS A 148 -23.48 0.71 -7.93
C LYS A 148 -22.12 0.49 -7.28
N LEU A 149 -22.10 0.36 -5.96
CA LEU A 149 -20.86 0.11 -5.23
C LEU A 149 -20.25 -1.25 -5.58
N MET A 150 -18.94 -1.24 -5.84
CA MET A 150 -18.15 -2.40 -6.20
C MET A 150 -17.47 -3.04 -4.97
N PRO A 151 -17.23 -4.36 -4.97
CA PRO A 151 -16.40 -5.02 -3.95
C PRO A 151 -14.93 -4.59 -3.98
N ILE A 152 -14.40 -4.15 -5.12
CA ILE A 152 -13.06 -3.58 -5.17
C ILE A 152 -13.14 -2.09 -4.83
N LYS A 153 -12.31 -1.65 -3.88
CA LYS A 153 -12.33 -0.31 -3.31
C LYS A 153 -11.12 0.49 -3.77
N ASP A 154 -11.28 1.78 -4.01
CA ASP A 154 -10.17 2.67 -4.31
C ASP A 154 -9.42 2.98 -3.01
N CYS A 155 -8.09 2.85 -3.07
CA CYS A 155 -7.18 3.20 -2.00
C CYS A 155 -6.29 4.35 -2.47
N VAL A 156 -6.25 5.43 -1.69
CA VAL A 156 -5.35 6.55 -1.90
C VAL A 156 -4.43 6.66 -0.70
N THR A 157 -3.13 6.60 -0.93
CA THR A 157 -2.07 6.78 0.06
C THR A 157 -1.44 8.14 -0.15
N ASN A 158 -1.47 8.98 0.87
CA ASN A 158 -0.99 10.36 0.86
C ASN A 158 0.22 10.47 1.80
N ILE A 159 1.38 10.75 1.22
CA ILE A 159 2.67 10.80 1.94
C ILE A 159 3.47 12.07 1.62
N PHE A 160 4.44 12.36 2.47
CA PHE A 160 5.44 13.41 2.29
C PHE A 160 6.82 12.73 2.37
N PRO A 161 7.33 12.13 1.28
CA PRO A 161 8.53 11.34 1.34
C PRO A 161 9.76 12.23 1.58
N GLN A 162 10.61 11.78 2.49
CA GLN A 162 11.92 12.34 2.77
C GLN A 162 13.00 11.37 2.29
N PHE A 163 13.93 11.84 1.47
CA PHE A 163 15.02 11.06 0.89
C PHE A 163 16.35 11.54 1.47
N GLU A 164 17.12 10.65 2.08
CA GLU A 164 18.55 10.87 2.35
C GLU A 164 19.33 10.23 1.20
N ILE A 165 20.08 11.05 0.46
CA ILE A 165 20.82 10.63 -0.73
C ILE A 165 22.31 10.81 -0.49
N GLU A 166 23.07 9.71 -0.47
CA GLU A 166 24.50 9.71 -0.13
C GLU A 166 25.32 10.66 -1.00
N GLN A 167 25.19 10.55 -2.33
CA GLN A 167 25.99 11.37 -3.26
C GLN A 167 25.60 12.84 -3.26
N LEU A 168 24.38 13.17 -2.80
CA LEU A 168 23.94 14.55 -2.62
C LEU A 168 24.45 15.13 -1.29
N GLY A 169 24.73 14.27 -0.31
CA GLY A 169 25.23 14.66 1.02
C GLY A 169 24.20 15.40 1.87
N THR A 170 22.92 15.41 1.49
CA THR A 170 21.83 16.05 2.24
C THR A 170 20.50 15.32 2.04
N THR A 171 19.51 15.78 2.78
CA THR A 171 18.12 15.33 2.72
C THR A 171 17.32 16.18 1.75
N VAL A 172 16.46 15.53 0.96
CA VAL A 172 15.46 16.20 0.11
C VAL A 172 14.06 15.69 0.40
N ASN A 173 13.02 16.50 0.17
CA ASN A 173 11.62 16.11 0.37
C ASN A 173 10.69 16.85 -0.61
N THR A 174 9.39 16.54 -0.59
CA THR A 174 8.40 17.21 -1.45
C THR A 174 7.85 18.51 -0.86
N GLY A 175 8.46 19.04 0.20
CA GLY A 175 8.01 20.23 0.91
C GLY A 175 6.60 20.06 1.49
N ASP A 176 5.71 20.97 1.14
CA ASP A 176 4.29 20.92 1.50
C ASP A 176 3.42 20.19 0.46
N GLN A 177 4.02 19.65 -0.61
CA GLN A 177 3.28 18.92 -1.62
C GLN A 177 3.08 17.46 -1.21
N VAL A 178 1.80 17.08 -1.05
CA VAL A 178 1.41 15.69 -0.82
C VAL A 178 1.64 14.85 -2.08
N VAL A 179 2.26 13.68 -1.90
CA VAL A 179 2.39 12.65 -2.94
C VAL A 179 1.24 11.67 -2.75
N SER A 180 0.34 11.62 -3.73
CA SER A 180 -0.80 10.71 -3.74
C SER A 180 -0.47 9.49 -4.60
N LEU A 181 -0.49 8.30 -3.99
CA LEU A 181 -0.37 7.01 -4.65
C LEU A 181 -1.72 6.32 -4.68
N GLU A 182 -2.11 5.80 -5.82
CA GLU A 182 -3.43 5.20 -6.03
C GLU A 182 -3.32 3.69 -6.26
N SER A 183 -4.28 2.95 -5.71
CA SER A 183 -4.46 1.51 -5.94
C SER A 183 -5.92 1.10 -5.83
N ARG A 184 -6.18 -0.16 -6.15
CA ARG A 184 -7.49 -0.81 -5.99
C ARG A 184 -7.32 -2.07 -5.18
N VAL A 185 -8.07 -2.16 -4.07
CA VAL A 185 -7.83 -3.16 -3.03
C VAL A 185 -9.09 -3.99 -2.77
N ALA A 186 -8.88 -5.27 -2.46
CA ALA A 186 -9.93 -6.21 -2.08
C ALA A 186 -9.90 -6.55 -0.57
N MET A 187 -8.88 -6.10 0.16
CA MET A 187 -8.66 -6.39 1.57
C MET A 187 -7.99 -5.22 2.27
N VAL A 188 -8.14 -5.16 3.60
CA VAL A 188 -7.37 -4.26 4.45
C VAL A 188 -6.81 -5.05 5.64
N PRO A 189 -5.49 -5.04 5.88
CA PRO A 189 -4.45 -4.34 5.11
C PRO A 189 -4.28 -4.91 3.69
N PRO A 190 -3.92 -4.08 2.69
CA PRO A 190 -3.83 -4.48 1.29
C PRO A 190 -2.48 -5.18 0.98
N VAL A 191 -2.22 -6.29 1.68
CA VAL A 191 -0.97 -7.05 1.52
C VAL A 191 -0.85 -7.61 0.11
N GLY A 192 0.28 -7.34 -0.55
CA GLY A 192 0.58 -7.70 -1.93
C GLY A 192 0.09 -6.69 -2.97
N ASP A 193 -0.72 -5.69 -2.58
CA ASP A 193 -1.14 -4.63 -3.49
C ASP A 193 -0.07 -3.55 -3.64
N VAL A 194 -0.03 -2.93 -4.81
CA VAL A 194 0.91 -1.84 -5.15
C VAL A 194 0.12 -0.56 -5.38
N SER A 195 0.46 0.50 -4.64
CA SER A 195 -0.03 1.86 -4.89
C SER A 195 1.00 2.65 -5.69
N ARG A 196 0.54 3.43 -6.68
CA ARG A 196 1.43 4.05 -7.67
C ARG A 196 1.09 5.51 -7.95
N THR A 197 2.10 6.26 -8.38
CA THR A 197 1.96 7.57 -9.02
C THR A 197 2.95 7.71 -10.16
N SER A 198 2.51 8.35 -11.24
CA SER A 198 3.37 8.83 -12.34
C SER A 198 3.31 10.36 -12.50
N ARG A 199 2.80 11.06 -11.46
CA ARG A 199 2.83 12.51 -11.38
C ARG A 199 4.20 12.97 -10.91
N ASN A 200 4.67 14.07 -11.47
CA ASN A 200 5.93 14.70 -11.07
C ASN A 200 5.75 15.57 -9.82
N TYR A 201 6.68 15.47 -8.88
CA TYR A 201 6.74 16.27 -7.66
C TYR A 201 8.12 16.93 -7.52
N PRO A 202 8.22 18.25 -7.29
CA PRO A 202 9.49 18.90 -7.03
C PRO A 202 10.10 18.37 -5.72
N LEU A 203 11.42 18.25 -5.70
CA LEU A 203 12.19 17.89 -4.51
C LEU A 203 12.98 19.11 -4.03
N TYR A 204 12.86 19.41 -2.74
CA TYR A 204 13.50 20.53 -2.08
C TYR A 204 14.54 20.06 -1.08
N ASP A 205 15.67 20.76 -1.02
CA ASP A 205 16.67 20.57 0.04
C ASP A 205 16.24 21.25 1.36
N THR A 206 17.09 21.15 2.38
CA THR A 206 16.86 21.74 3.70
C THR A 206 16.81 23.28 3.69
N GLU A 207 17.29 23.93 2.63
CA GLU A 207 17.23 25.39 2.44
C GLU A 207 15.97 25.81 1.68
N GLY A 208 15.12 24.86 1.27
CA GLY A 208 13.91 25.11 0.49
C GLY A 208 14.17 25.37 -1.00
N ARG A 209 15.37 25.07 -1.49
CA ARG A 209 15.69 25.18 -2.92
C ARG A 209 15.25 23.92 -3.62
N GLN A 210 14.64 24.05 -4.79
CA GLN A 210 14.36 22.89 -5.61
C GLN A 210 15.68 22.34 -6.18
N VAL A 211 15.91 21.04 -5.97
CA VAL A 211 17.14 20.34 -6.38
C VAL A 211 16.85 19.09 -7.22
N GLY A 212 15.58 18.81 -7.50
CA GLY A 212 15.20 17.65 -8.30
C GLY A 212 13.70 17.48 -8.46
N VAL A 213 13.33 16.29 -8.95
CA VAL A 213 11.95 15.87 -9.20
C VAL A 213 11.81 14.37 -8.89
N LEU A 214 10.78 14.01 -8.12
CA LEU A 214 10.24 12.65 -8.08
C LEU A 214 9.33 12.47 -9.29
N LEU A 215 9.69 11.58 -10.21
CA LEU A 215 9.00 11.36 -11.48
C LEU A 215 7.92 10.28 -11.37
N ALA A 216 8.19 9.23 -10.59
CA ALA A 216 7.24 8.17 -10.29
C ALA A 216 7.59 7.50 -8.96
N ALA A 217 6.59 6.88 -8.34
CA ALA A 217 6.77 6.06 -7.15
C ALA A 217 5.75 4.93 -7.12
N ASP A 218 6.23 3.75 -6.74
CA ASP A 218 5.44 2.56 -6.43
C ASP A 218 5.73 2.16 -4.99
N ILE A 219 4.69 1.85 -4.20
CA ILE A 219 4.80 1.27 -2.85
C ILE A 219 4.00 -0.02 -2.79
N GLU A 220 4.66 -1.11 -2.40
CA GLU A 220 4.09 -2.44 -2.18
C GLU A 220 4.07 -2.76 -0.69
N ILE A 221 2.90 -3.10 -0.17
CA ILE A 221 2.77 -3.62 1.20
C ILE A 221 3.07 -5.12 1.16
N GLY A 222 4.18 -5.53 1.76
CA GLY A 222 4.57 -6.93 1.86
C GLY A 222 3.95 -7.64 3.07
N ALA A 223 4.71 -8.58 3.65
CA ALA A 223 4.25 -9.41 4.75
C ALA A 223 3.88 -8.59 6.00
N LEU A 224 2.75 -8.96 6.62
CA LEU A 224 2.37 -8.53 7.96
C LEU A 224 3.29 -9.19 9.00
N LEU A 225 4.01 -8.37 9.76
CA LEU A 225 4.95 -8.83 10.80
C LEU A 225 4.30 -8.81 12.19
N HIS A 226 3.52 -7.77 12.48
CA HIS A 226 2.83 -7.60 13.75
C HIS A 226 1.45 -7.01 13.53
N HIS A 227 0.49 -7.50 14.31
CA HIS A 227 -0.87 -6.98 14.39
C HIS A 227 -1.28 -6.89 15.85
N VAL A 228 -1.61 -5.69 16.29
CA VAL A 228 -2.07 -5.41 17.66
C VAL A 228 -3.42 -4.70 17.54
N PRO A 229 -4.53 -5.35 17.90
CA PRO A 229 -5.82 -4.66 18.02
C PRO A 229 -5.70 -3.49 19.00
N ILE A 230 -6.31 -2.36 18.65
CA ILE A 230 -6.33 -1.17 19.49
C ILE A 230 -7.76 -0.66 19.64
N ASP A 231 -8.00 0.11 20.71
CA ASP A 231 -9.23 0.88 20.81
C ASP A 231 -9.29 1.94 19.71
N SER A 232 -10.51 2.32 19.33
CA SER A 232 -10.71 3.34 18.31
C SER A 232 -10.03 4.66 18.72
N ILE A 233 -9.17 5.16 17.85
CA ILE A 233 -8.52 6.47 18.01
C ILE A 233 -9.16 7.45 17.03
N GLU A 234 -9.40 8.68 17.49
CA GLU A 234 -9.88 9.76 16.64
C GLU A 234 -8.84 10.14 15.58
N ILE A 235 -9.31 10.28 14.34
CA ILE A 235 -8.49 10.81 13.25
C ILE A 235 -8.26 12.29 13.53
N SER A 236 -7.00 12.73 13.61
CA SER A 236 -6.70 14.14 13.84
C SER A 236 -7.23 15.00 12.69
N ALA A 237 -7.52 16.28 12.96
CA ALA A 237 -8.05 17.19 11.94
C ALA A 237 -7.07 17.37 10.76
N GLU A 238 -5.77 17.38 11.05
CA GLU A 238 -4.71 17.52 10.06
C GLU A 238 -4.65 16.28 9.14
N LEU A 239 -4.75 15.08 9.72
CA LEU A 239 -4.81 13.85 8.93
C LEU A 239 -6.12 13.76 8.12
N ALA A 240 -7.25 14.16 8.72
CA ALA A 240 -8.53 14.20 8.01
C ALA A 240 -8.47 15.13 6.78
N ALA A 241 -7.78 16.28 6.90
CA ALA A 241 -7.60 17.21 5.78
C ALA A 241 -6.73 16.62 4.65
N VAL A 242 -5.66 15.89 4.99
CA VAL A 242 -4.82 15.21 3.99
C VAL A 242 -5.55 14.05 3.32
N LEU A 243 -6.44 13.37 4.05
CA LEU A 243 -7.21 12.24 3.53
C LEU A 243 -8.54 12.64 2.88
N ALA A 244 -8.88 13.93 2.78
CA ALA A 244 -10.15 14.42 2.27
C ALA A 244 -10.40 14.08 0.79
#